data_AF-A0A1V6IRA5-F1
#
_entry.id   AF-A0A1V6IRA5-F1
#
_cell.length_a   1.000
_cell.length_b   1.000
_cell.length_c   1.000
_cell.angle_alpha   90.00
_cell.angle_beta   90.00
_cell.angle_gamma   90.00
#
_symmetry.space_group_name_H-M   'P 1'
#
loop_
_entity.id
_entity.type
_entity.pdbx_description
1 polymer ?
#
loop_
_entity_poly.entity_id
_entity_poly.type
_entity_poly.pdbx_seq_one_letter_code
_entity_poly.pdbx_strand_id
1 'polypeptide(L)' 'MTFAYCLREGGNLPCVRIIRCWSPVFDIESFLKGHLSEKRWLKFINTKAPDKITSLIELIEAAKAKK' A
#
# COMPACT_ATOMS: atom_id res chain seq x y z
N MET A 1 -7.92 16.02 8.79
CA MET A 1 -7.67 14.59 8.52
C MET A 1 -6.23 14.43 8.06
N THR A 2 -5.43 13.55 8.66
CA THR A 2 -3.96 13.54 8.48
C THR A 2 -3.42 12.40 7.61
N PHE A 3 -4.26 11.46 7.16
CA PHE A 3 -3.88 10.24 6.45
C PHE A 3 -2.78 9.40 7.13
N ALA A 4 -2.47 9.67 8.41
CA ALA A 4 -1.30 9.13 9.10
C ALA A 4 -1.30 7.60 9.23
N TYR A 5 -2.47 6.96 9.25
CA TYR A 5 -2.57 5.51 9.16
C TYR A 5 -2.09 5.02 7.78
N CYS A 6 -2.70 5.52 6.72
CA CYS A 6 -2.38 5.13 5.36
C CYS A 6 -0.91 5.41 4.99
N LEU A 7 -0.32 6.49 5.50
CA LEU A 7 1.07 6.86 5.22
C LEU A 7 2.11 5.99 5.97
N ARG A 8 1.71 5.32 7.06
CA ARG A 8 2.61 4.47 7.87
C ARG A 8 2.42 2.98 7.62
N GLU A 9 1.19 2.56 7.35
CA GLU A 9 0.81 1.14 7.28
C GLU A 9 1.51 0.38 6.14
N GLY A 10 1.82 1.04 5.02
CA GLY A 10 2.58 0.41 3.92
C GLY A 10 4.10 0.35 4.18
N GLY A 11 4.56 0.67 5.40
CA GLY A 11 5.97 0.73 5.76
C GLY A 11 6.68 1.88 5.05
N ASN A 12 7.49 1.57 4.04
CA ASN A 12 8.26 2.56 3.29
C ASN A 12 7.44 3.35 2.26
N LEU A 13 6.23 2.89 1.92
CA LEU A 13 5.30 3.53 1.00
C LEU A 13 3.93 3.66 1.67
N PRO A 14 3.05 4.55 1.19
CA PRO A 14 1.67 4.54 1.63
C PRO A 14 1.01 3.18 1.38
N CYS A 15 -0.04 2.86 2.14
CA CYS A 15 -0.77 1.62 1.95
C CYS A 15 -1.37 1.59 0.53
N VAL A 16 -1.30 0.43 -0.13
CA VAL A 16 -1.74 0.26 -1.53
C VAL A 16 -3.22 0.55 -1.75
N ARG A 17 -4.02 0.61 -0.67
CA ARG A 17 -5.46 0.89 -0.73
C ARG A 17 -5.81 2.37 -0.62
N ILE A 18 -4.85 3.24 -0.29
CA ILE A 18 -5.13 4.66 -0.01
C ILE A 18 -5.86 5.36 -1.16
N ILE A 19 -5.50 5.08 -2.41
CA ILE A 19 -6.20 5.61 -3.59
C ILE A 19 -7.67 5.15 -3.57
N ARG A 20 -7.90 3.83 -3.53
CA ARG A 20 -9.26 3.26 -3.53
C ARG A 20 -10.12 3.75 -2.37
N CYS A 21 -9.55 3.90 -1.17
CA CYS A 21 -10.30 4.33 0.01
C CYS A 21 -10.74 5.80 -0.05
N TRP A 22 -9.96 6.67 -0.70
CA TRP A 22 -10.14 8.12 -0.59
C TRP A 22 -10.57 8.82 -1.88
N SER A 23 -10.26 8.28 -3.08
CA SER A 23 -10.67 8.87 -4.36
C SER A 23 -12.17 9.22 -4.47
N PRO A 24 -13.12 8.49 -3.84
CA PRO A 24 -14.54 8.87 -3.91
C PRO A 24 -14.88 10.19 -3.20
N VAL A 25 -14.05 10.65 -2.26
CA VAL A 25 -14.36 11.79 -1.37
C VAL A 25 -13.24 12.83 -1.31
N PHE A 26 -12.07 12.56 -1.89
CA PHE A 26 -10.89 13.42 -1.82
C PHE A 26 -9.93 13.14 -2.98
N ASP A 27 -9.33 14.18 -3.56
CA ASP A 27 -8.26 14.05 -4.55
C ASP A 27 -6.94 13.62 -3.90
N ILE A 28 -6.91 12.33 -3.55
CA ILE A 28 -5.80 11.70 -2.86
C ILE A 28 -4.56 11.55 -3.76
N GLU A 29 -4.73 11.53 -5.09
CA GLU A 29 -3.61 11.42 -6.02
C GLU A 29 -2.78 12.70 -6.04
N SER A 30 -3.43 13.87 -6.17
CA SER A 30 -2.72 15.15 -6.11
C SER A 30 -2.04 15.37 -4.77
N PHE A 31 -2.70 14.99 -3.67
CA PHE A 31 -2.10 15.02 -2.33
C PHE A 31 -0.84 14.15 -2.25
N LEU A 32 -0.88 12.91 -2.76
CA LEU A 32 0.26 12.00 -2.73
C LEU A 32 1.42 12.47 -3.63
N LYS A 33 1.12 13.04 -4.80
CA LYS A 33 2.15 13.63 -5.69
C LYS A 33 2.87 14.82 -5.04
N GLY A 34 2.17 15.60 -4.21
CA GLY A 34 2.78 16.69 -3.43
C GLY A 34 3.52 16.24 -2.17
N HIS A 35 3.12 15.10 -1.59
CA HIS A 35 3.70 14.59 -0.33
C HIS A 35 4.85 13.59 -0.53
N LEU A 36 4.87 12.87 -1.64
CA LEU A 36 5.91 11.91 -1.98
C LEU A 36 6.93 12.55 -2.92
N SER A 37 8.21 12.18 -2.78
CA SER A 37 9.18 12.44 -3.84
C SER A 37 8.81 11.67 -5.10
N GLU A 38 9.19 12.20 -6.26
CA GLU A 38 8.91 11.58 -7.57
C GLU A 38 9.32 10.10 -7.61
N LYS A 39 10.52 9.76 -7.09
CA LYS A 39 10.99 8.38 -6.98
C LYS A 39 10.05 7.49 -6.14
N ARG A 40 9.52 8.01 -5.02
CA ARG A 40 8.59 7.26 -4.16
C ARG A 40 7.22 7.14 -4.80
N TRP A 41 6.76 8.19 -5.47
CA TRP A 41 5.52 8.17 -6.26
C TRP A 41 5.57 7.09 -7.35
N LEU A 42 6.62 7.09 -8.17
CA LEU A 42 6.83 6.09 -9.22
C LEU A 42 6.89 4.67 -8.64
N LYS A 43 7.62 4.49 -7.52
CA LYS A 43 7.65 3.19 -6.84
C LYS A 43 6.27 2.76 -6.35
N PHE A 44 5.49 3.70 -5.80
CA PHE A 44 4.14 3.44 -5.28
C PHE A 44 3.16 3.01 -6.38
N ILE A 45 3.09 3.74 -7.49
CA ILE A 45 2.18 3.37 -8.60
C ILE A 45 2.57 2.07 -9.30
N ASN A 46 3.87 1.72 -9.27
CA ASN A 46 4.38 0.47 -9.82
C ASN A 46 4.32 -0.70 -8.82
N THR A 47 3.94 -0.46 -7.56
CA THR A 47 3.80 -1.52 -6.56
C THR A 47 2.51 -2.28 -6.85
N LYS A 48 2.63 -3.50 -7.38
CA LYS A 48 1.51 -4.45 -7.42
C LYS A 48 1.12 -4.80 -5.98
N ALA A 49 -0.16 -4.67 -5.66
CA ALA A 49 -0.68 -5.31 -4.47
C ALA A 49 -0.43 -6.83 -4.59
N PRO A 50 0.14 -7.50 -3.57
CA PRO A 50 0.29 -8.95 -3.62
C PRO A 50 -1.09 -9.57 -3.83
N ASP A 51 -1.16 -10.54 -4.74
CA ASP A 51 -2.39 -11.29 -4.92
C ASP A 51 -2.76 -11.96 -3.60
N LYS A 52 -4.02 -11.84 -3.18
CA LYS A 52 -4.48 -12.35 -1.88
C LYS A 52 -4.22 -13.85 -1.75
N ILE A 53 -4.25 -14.59 -2.86
CA ILE A 53 -4.00 -16.04 -2.87
C ILE A 53 -2.52 -16.32 -2.59
N THR A 54 -1.60 -15.56 -3.19
CA THR A 54 -0.17 -15.71 -2.94
C THR A 54 0.16 -15.49 -1.46
N SER A 55 -0.41 -14.45 -0.83
CA SER A 55 -0.20 -14.18 0.59
C SER A 55 -0.74 -15.31 1.49
N LEU A 56 -1.88 -15.91 1.13
CA LEU A 56 -2.42 -17.06 1.88
C LEU A 56 -1.55 -18.32 1.73
N ILE A 57 -1.02 -18.58 0.52
CA ILE A 57 -0.11 -19.71 0.28
C ILE A 57 1.16 -19.55 1.12
N GLU A 58 1.78 -18.37 1.11
CA GLU A 58 2.98 -18.08 1.93
C GLU A 58 2.72 -18.29 3.42
N LEU A 59 1.55 -17.87 3.92
CA LEU A 59 1.15 -18.08 5.32
C LEU A 59 0.97 -19.57 5.65
N ILE A 60 0.41 -20.35 4.73
CA ILE A 60 0.26 -21.82 4.89
C ILE A 60 1.62 -22.51 4.89
N GLU A 61 2.53 -22.12 4.00
CA GLU A 61 3.89 -22.68 3.94
C GLU A 61 4.69 -22.36 5.20
N ALA A 62 4.65 -21.10 5.68
CA ALA A 62 5.30 -20.70 6.92
C ALA A 62 4.74 -21.46 8.15
N ALA A 63 3.45 -21.78 8.16
CA ALA A 63 2.84 -22.60 9.22
C ALA A 63 3.27 -24.07 9.15
N LYS A 64 3.44 -24.64 7.95
CA LYS A 64 3.94 -26.00 7.76
C LYS A 64 5.41 -26.15 8.18
N ALA A 65 6.25 -25.16 7.92
CA ALA A 65 7.67 -25.16 8.27
C ALA A 65 7.96 -25.04 9.78
N LYS A 66 6.94 -24.74 10.60
CA LYS A 66 7.05 -24.63 12.07
C LYS A 66 6.60 -25.91 12.81
N LYS A 67 6.26 -26.97 12.09
CA LYS A 67 6.02 -28.32 12.63
C LYS A 67 7.23 -29.20 12.38
#